data_AF-A0A1E4G2X7-F1
#
_entry.id   AF-A0A1E4G2X7-F1
#
_cell.length_a   1.000
_cell.length_b   1.000
_cell.length_c   1.000
_cell.angle_alpha   90.00
_cell.angle_beta   90.00
_cell.angle_gamma   90.00
#
_symmetry.space_group_name_H-M   'P 1'
#
loop_
_entity.id
_entity.type
_entity.pdbx_description
1 polymer ?
#
loop_
_entity_poly.entity_id
_entity_poly.type
_entity_poly.pdbx_seq_one_letter_code
_entity_poly.pdbx_strand_id
1 'polypeptide(L)'
;MRIWLHLGLVLVSCGWVCFQKPALSPESEIERKAQELVDCYYGRGHAQVCVTLKQGRGQRTIRDQQFGEKGFVTKSQTRRETFNDKYLNETQSEKIELPQRLTITHQDHWLESTSVSVVVDRDPGADIQPLLWVGLGLDAKNGDQCRVVRSPR
;
A
#
# COMPACT_ATOMS: atom_id res chain seq x y z
N MET A 1 -67.74 -31.86 -8.01
CA MET A 1 -67.52 -30.41 -8.06
C MET A 1 -66.21 -30.10 -7.33
N ARG A 2 -65.16 -29.75 -8.09
CA ARG A 2 -63.80 -29.52 -7.59
C ARG A 2 -63.60 -28.02 -7.40
N ILE A 3 -63.60 -27.57 -6.15
CA ILE A 3 -63.28 -26.19 -5.80
C ILE A 3 -61.76 -26.12 -5.61
N TRP A 4 -61.09 -25.66 -6.66
CA TRP A 4 -59.79 -25.02 -6.56
C TRP A 4 -60.01 -23.62 -6.00
N LEU A 5 -59.33 -23.25 -4.92
CA LEU A 5 -59.04 -21.85 -4.64
C LEU A 5 -57.75 -21.74 -3.82
N HIS A 6 -56.76 -21.21 -4.53
CA HIS A 6 -55.38 -20.95 -4.20
C HIS A 6 -55.18 -20.44 -2.76
N LEU A 7 -54.48 -21.25 -1.95
CA LEU A 7 -53.88 -20.78 -0.71
C LEU A 7 -52.79 -19.77 -1.08
N GLY A 8 -53.00 -18.53 -0.66
CA GLY A 8 -52.10 -17.41 -0.88
C GLY A 8 -50.72 -17.66 -0.25
N LEU A 9 -49.76 -17.97 -1.10
CA LEU A 9 -48.34 -17.97 -0.76
C LEU A 9 -47.86 -16.50 -0.74
N VAL A 10 -48.13 -15.79 0.36
CA VAL A 10 -47.51 -14.49 0.61
C VAL A 10 -46.05 -14.78 0.99
N LEU A 11 -45.21 -14.84 -0.03
CA LEU A 11 -43.76 -14.76 0.08
C LEU A 11 -43.42 -13.41 0.72
N VAL A 12 -43.26 -13.41 2.04
CA VAL A 12 -42.56 -12.35 2.77
C VAL A 12 -41.10 -12.43 2.33
N SER A 13 -40.79 -11.77 1.23
CA SER A 13 -39.43 -11.41 0.85
C SER A 13 -38.92 -10.44 1.91
N CYS A 14 -38.38 -11.01 2.99
CA CYS A 14 -37.54 -10.31 3.93
C CYS A 14 -36.31 -9.85 3.15
N GLY A 15 -36.42 -8.67 2.54
CA GLY A 15 -35.31 -7.97 1.93
C GLY A 15 -34.27 -7.78 3.01
N TRP A 16 -33.19 -8.56 2.93
CA TRP A 16 -31.89 -8.12 3.41
C TRP A 16 -31.57 -6.85 2.65
N VAL A 17 -32.04 -5.72 3.19
CA VAL A 17 -31.42 -4.43 2.97
C VAL A 17 -30.01 -4.63 3.50
N CYS A 18 -29.08 -4.93 2.60
CA CYS A 18 -27.66 -4.75 2.84
C CYS A 18 -27.52 -3.31 3.31
N PHE A 19 -27.48 -3.12 4.63
CA PHE A 19 -27.05 -1.88 5.25
C PHE A 19 -25.59 -1.70 4.83
N GLN A 20 -25.39 -1.17 3.63
CA GLN A 20 -24.10 -0.66 3.20
C GLN A 20 -23.82 0.45 4.21
N LYS A 21 -22.93 0.18 5.18
CA LYS A 21 -22.35 1.25 5.98
C LYS A 21 -21.91 2.32 4.98
N PRO A 22 -22.26 3.60 5.18
CA PRO A 22 -21.85 4.66 4.28
C PRO A 22 -20.35 4.52 4.08
N ALA A 23 -19.90 4.50 2.82
CA ALA A 23 -18.48 4.45 2.50
C ALA A 23 -17.85 5.67 3.18
N LEU A 24 -17.13 5.40 4.27
CA LEU A 24 -16.38 6.42 4.97
C LEU A 24 -15.33 6.94 3.99
N SER A 25 -15.03 8.24 4.03
CA SER A 25 -13.91 8.73 3.25
C SER A 25 -12.64 8.00 3.69
N PRO A 26 -11.66 7.77 2.80
CA PRO A 26 -10.43 7.07 3.17
C PRO A 26 -9.72 7.74 4.36
N GLU A 27 -9.82 9.07 4.49
CA GLU A 27 -9.36 9.82 5.67
C GLU A 27 -10.06 9.32 6.94
N SER A 28 -11.39 9.21 6.90
CA SER A 28 -12.22 8.81 8.04
C SER A 28 -11.96 7.37 8.49
N GLU A 29 -11.62 6.47 7.55
CA GLU A 29 -11.24 5.09 7.89
C GLU A 29 -9.91 5.01 8.63
N ILE A 30 -8.91 5.79 8.17
CA ILE A 30 -7.60 5.85 8.80
C ILE A 30 -7.70 6.57 10.14
N GLU A 31 -8.48 7.66 10.22
CA GLU A 31 -8.75 8.38 11.46
C GLU A 31 -9.41 7.46 12.50
N ARG A 32 -10.43 6.67 12.09
CA ARG A 32 -11.07 5.72 13.01
C ARG A 32 -10.08 4.68 13.54
N LYS A 33 -9.24 4.11 12.68
CA LYS A 33 -8.20 3.14 13.09
C LYS A 33 -7.18 3.77 14.03
N ALA A 34 -6.74 4.99 13.72
CA ALA A 34 -5.81 5.72 14.56
C ALA A 34 -6.41 6.07 15.92
N GLN A 35 -7.68 6.50 15.95
CA GLN A 35 -8.42 6.76 17.18
C GLN A 35 -8.59 5.48 18.01
N GLU A 36 -8.90 4.35 17.39
CA GLU A 36 -8.99 3.04 18.08
C GLU A 36 -7.65 2.68 18.75
N LEU A 37 -6.51 2.85 18.06
CA LEU A 37 -5.17 2.61 18.63
C LEU A 37 -4.86 3.54 19.80
N VAL A 38 -5.17 4.82 19.65
CA VAL A 38 -4.96 5.85 20.68
C VAL A 38 -5.83 5.58 21.91
N ASP A 39 -7.10 5.23 21.72
CA ASP A 39 -8.04 4.88 22.78
C ASP A 39 -7.60 3.61 23.53
N CYS A 40 -7.02 2.64 22.83
CA CYS A 40 -6.47 1.44 23.47
C CYS A 40 -5.26 1.74 24.36
N TYR A 41 -4.48 2.76 23.99
CA TYR A 41 -3.24 3.11 24.69
C TYR A 41 -3.46 4.06 25.87
N TYR A 42 -4.19 5.16 25.65
CA TYR A 42 -4.44 6.20 26.66
C TYR A 42 -5.77 6.04 27.41
N GLY A 43 -6.67 5.20 26.91
CA GLY A 43 -8.06 5.13 27.36
C GLY A 43 -8.96 6.06 26.54
N ARG A 44 -10.24 5.68 26.42
CA ARG A 44 -11.23 6.42 25.63
C ARG A 44 -11.40 7.85 26.13
N GLY A 45 -11.38 8.81 25.20
CA GLY A 45 -11.68 10.22 25.45
C GLY A 45 -10.51 11.03 26.04
N HIS A 46 -9.34 10.42 26.21
CA HIS A 46 -8.12 11.12 26.65
C HIS A 46 -7.31 11.72 25.51
N ALA A 47 -7.65 11.36 24.28
CA ALA A 47 -6.95 11.84 23.12
C ALA A 47 -7.85 11.90 21.89
N GLN A 48 -7.52 12.80 20.99
CA GLN A 48 -8.24 13.00 19.74
C GLN A 48 -7.27 12.95 18.57
N VAL A 49 -7.64 12.21 17.54
CA VAL A 49 -6.87 12.06 16.32
C VAL A 49 -7.50 12.88 15.20
N CYS A 50 -6.65 13.47 14.36
CA CYS A 50 -7.02 14.06 13.09
C CYS A 50 -6.06 13.52 12.03
N VAL A 51 -6.61 13.03 10.92
CA VAL A 51 -5.84 12.52 9.78
C VAL A 51 -6.11 13.38 8.56
N THR A 52 -5.04 13.82 7.91
CA THR A 52 -5.09 14.55 6.65
C THR A 52 -4.38 13.73 5.58
N LEU A 53 -5.09 13.38 4.52
CA LEU A 53 -4.50 12.76 3.33
C LEU A 53 -4.22 13.83 2.28
N LYS A 54 -2.97 13.91 1.85
CA LYS A 54 -2.60 14.70 0.69
C LYS A 54 -2.75 13.81 -0.54
N GLN A 55 -3.75 14.11 -1.36
CA GLN A 55 -4.01 13.37 -2.59
C GLN A 55 -3.50 14.17 -3.79
N GLY A 56 -2.71 13.50 -4.64
CA GLY A 56 -2.34 14.02 -5.94
C GLY A 56 -3.46 13.76 -6.94
N ARG A 57 -3.71 14.74 -7.82
CA ARG A 57 -4.66 14.61 -8.94
C ARG A 57 -3.95 14.99 -10.22
N GLY A 58 -4.16 14.19 -11.27
CA GLY A 58 -3.57 14.42 -12.59
C GLY A 58 -3.16 13.12 -13.24
N GLN A 59 -2.63 13.18 -14.46
CA GLN A 59 -2.14 11.97 -15.13
C GLN A 59 -0.70 11.68 -14.72
N ARG A 60 -0.53 10.69 -13.86
CA ARG A 60 0.80 10.15 -13.50
C ARG A 60 1.03 8.86 -14.28
N THR A 61 2.15 8.79 -14.99
CA THR A 61 2.61 7.56 -15.64
C THR A 61 3.84 7.05 -14.90
N ILE A 62 3.74 5.86 -14.33
CA ILE A 62 4.86 5.17 -13.69
C ILE A 62 5.36 4.10 -14.67
N ARG A 63 6.66 4.04 -14.89
CA ARG A 63 7.32 3.10 -15.80
C ARG A 63 8.30 2.26 -15.01
N ASP A 64 7.94 1.00 -14.79
CA ASP A 64 8.80 0.04 -14.12
C ASP A 64 9.40 -0.92 -15.15
N GLN A 65 10.71 -0.84 -15.30
CA GLN A 65 11.46 -1.76 -16.14
C GLN A 65 12.11 -2.83 -15.26
N GLN A 66 11.67 -4.07 -15.44
CA GLN A 66 12.24 -5.23 -14.76
C GLN A 66 13.08 -6.02 -15.74
N PHE A 67 14.29 -6.36 -15.32
CA PHE A 67 15.18 -7.28 -16.03
C PHE A 67 15.02 -8.67 -15.41
N GLY A 68 14.91 -9.70 -16.24
CA GLY A 68 14.92 -11.07 -15.75
C GLY A 68 16.30 -11.47 -15.22
N GLU A 69 16.31 -12.44 -14.30
CA GLU A 69 17.51 -12.88 -13.58
C GLU A 69 18.56 -13.56 -14.49
N LYS A 70 18.13 -14.15 -15.61
CA LYS A 70 18.99 -14.85 -16.56
C LYS A 70 18.82 -14.28 -17.96
N GLY A 71 19.95 -14.02 -18.61
CA GLY A 71 20.01 -13.63 -20.02
C GLY A 71 20.45 -14.79 -20.89
N PHE A 72 20.21 -14.64 -22.19
CA PHE A 72 20.64 -15.61 -23.20
C PHE A 72 21.81 -15.01 -23.98
N VAL A 73 22.85 -15.82 -24.22
CA VAL A 73 23.97 -15.41 -25.08
C VAL A 73 23.47 -15.37 -26.52
N THR A 74 23.51 -14.20 -27.15
CA THR A 74 23.09 -14.02 -28.55
C THR A 74 24.24 -13.98 -29.53
N LYS A 75 25.44 -13.61 -29.06
CA LYS A 75 26.69 -13.72 -29.83
C LYS A 75 27.81 -14.11 -28.89
N SER A 76 28.65 -15.05 -29.30
CA SER A 76 29.86 -15.44 -28.58
C SER A 76 31.04 -15.42 -29.54
N GLN A 77 32.15 -14.82 -29.11
CA GLN A 77 33.40 -14.83 -29.82
C GLN A 77 34.47 -15.39 -28.89
N THR A 78 35.14 -16.46 -29.34
CA THR A 78 36.27 -17.04 -28.62
C THR A 78 37.53 -16.89 -29.46
N ARG A 79 38.59 -16.35 -28.89
CA ARG A 79 39.92 -16.27 -29.50
C ARG A 79 40.88 -17.11 -28.67
N ARG A 80 41.51 -18.09 -29.33
CA ARG A 80 42.49 -18.99 -28.73
C ARG A 80 43.85 -18.76 -29.38
N GLU A 81 44.85 -18.47 -28.57
CA GLU A 81 46.23 -18.27 -29.00
C GLU A 81 47.16 -19.20 -28.22
N THR A 82 48.02 -19.91 -28.95
CA THR A 82 49.03 -20.79 -28.36
C THR A 82 50.40 -20.18 -28.59
N PHE A 83 51.12 -19.87 -27.52
CA PHE A 83 52.47 -19.32 -27.55
C PHE A 83 53.50 -20.41 -27.21
N ASN A 84 54.39 -20.70 -28.17
CA ASN A 84 55.50 -21.66 -28.03
C ASN A 84 55.09 -23.04 -27.48
N ASP A 85 53.90 -23.53 -27.84
CA ASP A 85 53.32 -24.82 -27.42
C ASP A 85 53.25 -25.05 -25.88
N LYS A 86 53.50 -24.01 -25.08
CA LYS A 86 53.58 -24.06 -23.61
C LYS A 86 52.58 -23.16 -22.92
N TYR A 87 52.14 -22.08 -23.57
CA TYR A 87 51.21 -21.13 -23.01
C TYR A 87 49.97 -21.01 -23.88
N LEU A 88 48.82 -21.18 -23.25
CA LEU A 88 47.52 -21.04 -23.90
C LEU A 88 46.83 -19.80 -23.36
N ASN A 89 46.44 -18.90 -24.27
CA ASN A 89 45.60 -17.76 -23.96
C ASN A 89 44.24 -17.93 -24.64
N GLU A 90 43.17 -17.96 -23.85
CA GLU A 90 41.80 -18.02 -24.33
C GLU A 90 41.06 -16.78 -23.85
N THR A 91 40.51 -16.02 -24.80
CA THR A 91 39.64 -14.87 -24.52
C THR A 91 38.24 -15.18 -25.06
N GLN A 92 37.24 -15.02 -24.20
CA GLN A 92 35.83 -15.22 -24.53
C GLN A 92 35.06 -13.92 -24.32
N SER A 93 34.31 -13.50 -25.35
CA SER A 93 33.47 -12.31 -25.33
C SER A 93 32.05 -12.70 -25.70
N GLU A 94 31.08 -12.42 -24.83
CA GLU A 94 29.69 -12.79 -25.03
C GLU A 94 28.76 -11.58 -24.98
N LYS A 95 27.88 -11.47 -25.96
CA LYS A 95 26.72 -10.57 -25.95
C LYS A 95 25.56 -11.30 -25.31
N ILE A 96 25.09 -10.80 -24.18
CA ILE A 96 23.97 -11.38 -23.43
C ILE A 96 22.75 -10.46 -23.58
N GLU A 97 21.60 -11.03 -23.95
CA GLU A 97 20.32 -10.34 -23.96
C GLU A 97 19.49 -10.79 -22.75
N LEU A 98 19.17 -9.84 -21.88
CA LEU A 98 18.31 -10.04 -20.72
C LEU A 98 16.85 -9.85 -21.13
N PRO A 99 15.94 -10.77 -20.76
CA PRO A 99 14.52 -10.56 -20.99
C PRO A 99 14.06 -9.33 -20.19
N GLN A 100 13.34 -8.44 -20.85
CA GLN A 100 12.87 -7.18 -20.26
C GLN A 100 11.35 -7.19 -20.17
N ARG A 101 10.82 -6.80 -19.02
CA ARG A 101 9.41 -6.52 -18.84
C ARG A 101 9.23 -5.06 -18.49
N LEU A 102 8.53 -4.34 -19.36
CA LEU A 102 8.12 -2.97 -19.10
C LEU A 102 6.66 -2.98 -18.62
N THR A 103 6.45 -2.51 -17.40
CA THR A 103 5.12 -2.27 -16.85
C THR A 103 4.87 -0.77 -16.83
N ILE A 104 3.83 -0.32 -17.52
CA ILE A 104 3.41 1.08 -17.53
C ILE A 104 2.07 1.16 -16.81
N THR A 105 2.03 1.88 -15.70
CA THR A 105 0.79 2.14 -14.97
C THR A 105 0.42 3.61 -15.06
N HIS A 106 -0.82 3.87 -15.47
CA HIS A 106 -1.41 5.19 -15.51
C HIS A 106 -2.33 5.36 -14.29
N GLN A 107 -2.16 6.46 -13.56
CA GLN A 107 -2.96 6.78 -12.38
C GLN A 107 -3.48 8.21 -12.51
N ASP A 108 -4.79 8.39 -12.30
CA ASP A 108 -5.44 9.71 -12.29
C ASP A 108 -5.48 10.34 -10.87
N HIS A 109 -5.40 9.46 -9.86
CA HIS A 109 -5.39 9.80 -8.44
C HIS A 109 -4.35 8.94 -7.73
N TRP A 110 -3.58 9.55 -6.83
CA TRP A 110 -2.65 8.83 -5.97
C TRP A 110 -2.57 9.51 -4.59
N LEU A 111 -2.19 8.73 -3.58
CA LEU A 111 -1.87 9.27 -2.28
C LEU A 111 -0.43 9.82 -2.32
N GLU A 112 -0.25 11.10 -2.01
CA GLU A 112 1.07 11.72 -1.89
C GLU A 112 1.65 11.49 -0.51
N SER A 113 0.89 11.78 0.54
CA SER A 113 1.33 11.60 1.92
C SER A 113 0.14 11.55 2.89
N THR A 114 0.38 10.96 4.05
CA THR A 114 -0.56 10.87 5.17
C THR A 114 0.02 11.64 6.36
N SER A 115 -0.75 12.59 6.89
CA SER A 115 -0.39 13.33 8.09
C SER A 115 -1.35 12.99 9.23
N VAL A 116 -0.81 12.42 10.30
CA VAL A 116 -1.57 12.04 11.50
C VAL A 116 -1.17 12.97 12.65
N SER A 117 -2.16 13.68 13.19
CA SER A 117 -1.98 14.53 14.37
C SER A 117 -2.81 13.97 15.52
N VAL A 118 -2.16 13.73 16.66
CA VAL A 118 -2.81 13.25 17.88
C VAL A 118 -2.67 14.29 18.96
N VAL A 119 -3.78 14.70 19.55
CA VAL A 119 -3.83 15.62 20.67
C VAL A 119 -4.16 14.82 21.93
N VAL A 120 -3.28 14.85 22.94
CA VAL A 120 -3.44 14.13 24.20
C VAL A 120 -3.69 15.09 25.38
N ASP A 121 -4.53 14.69 26.32
CA ASP A 121 -4.89 15.49 27.52
C ASP A 121 -3.90 15.34 28.70
N ARG A 122 -3.08 14.28 28.69
CA ARG A 122 -2.09 13.93 29.72
C ARG A 122 -0.68 13.95 29.15
N ASP A 123 0.31 13.95 30.04
CA ASP A 123 1.70 13.79 29.61
C ASP A 123 1.87 12.42 28.95
N PRO A 124 2.37 12.35 27.70
CA PRO A 124 2.65 11.09 27.03
C PRO A 124 3.91 10.49 27.65
N GLY A 125 3.79 9.96 28.87
CA GLY A 125 4.91 9.33 29.59
C GLY A 125 5.52 8.16 28.82
N ALA A 126 4.85 7.68 27.78
CA ALA A 126 5.37 6.74 26.82
C ALA A 126 4.95 7.12 25.39
N ASP A 127 5.88 6.97 24.45
CA ASP A 127 5.73 7.43 23.08
C ASP A 127 4.85 6.47 22.26
N ILE A 128 3.63 6.90 21.93
CA ILE A 128 2.71 6.14 21.07
C ILE A 128 3.09 6.25 19.58
N GLN A 129 3.96 7.18 19.18
CA GLN A 129 4.26 7.42 17.77
C GLN A 129 4.67 6.13 17.03
N PRO A 130 5.59 5.28 17.55
CA PRO A 130 5.97 4.05 16.86
C PRO A 130 4.79 3.09 16.61
N LEU A 131 3.84 3.02 17.55
CA LEU A 131 2.62 2.21 17.40
C LEU A 131 1.74 2.75 16.27
N LEU A 132 1.62 4.07 16.15
CA LEU A 132 0.86 4.71 15.08
C LEU A 132 1.53 4.54 13.72
N TRP A 133 2.87 4.68 13.66
CA TRP A 133 3.63 4.44 12.44
C TRP A 133 3.41 3.02 11.90
N VAL A 134 3.55 2.01 12.76
CA VAL A 134 3.37 0.60 12.36
C VAL A 134 1.89 0.27 12.12
N GLY A 135 0.99 0.68 13.02
CA GLY A 135 -0.42 0.31 12.98
C GLY A 135 -1.20 0.95 11.83
N LEU A 136 -0.74 2.10 11.32
CA LEU A 136 -1.32 2.79 10.18
C LEU A 136 -0.53 2.56 8.88
N GLY A 137 0.62 1.87 8.94
CA GLY A 137 1.47 1.62 7.78
C GLY A 137 2.08 2.89 7.19
N LEU A 138 2.42 3.87 8.03
CA LEU A 138 3.05 5.12 7.59
C LEU A 138 4.51 4.85 7.18
N ASP A 139 4.97 5.52 6.12
CA ASP A 139 6.35 5.43 5.65
C ASP A 139 6.96 6.82 5.47
N ALA A 140 8.05 7.09 6.19
CA ALA A 140 8.77 8.37 6.10
C ALA A 140 9.31 8.63 4.68
N LYS A 141 9.57 7.58 3.89
CA LYS A 141 9.99 7.72 2.49
C LYS A 141 8.90 8.31 1.59
N ASN A 142 7.63 8.09 1.95
CA ASN A 142 6.48 8.68 1.25
C ASN A 142 6.17 10.10 1.74
N GLY A 143 6.93 10.64 2.69
CA GLY A 143 6.66 11.95 3.30
C GLY A 143 5.50 11.92 4.29
N ASP A 144 5.11 10.73 4.77
CA ASP A 144 4.14 10.59 5.84
C ASP A 144 4.66 11.25 7.13
N GLN A 145 3.72 11.71 7.97
CA GLN A 145 4.04 12.42 9.20
C GLN A 145 3.13 11.92 10.31
N CYS A 146 3.70 11.71 11.49
CA CYS A 146 2.96 11.46 12.71
C CYS A 146 3.43 12.44 13.78
N ARG A 147 2.51 13.20 14.36
CA ARG A 147 2.80 14.16 15.42
C ARG A 147 1.86 13.95 16.59
N VAL A 148 2.43 13.78 17.77
CA VAL A 148 1.69 13.73 19.03
C VAL A 148 1.97 15.01 19.79
N VAL A 149 0.93 15.75 20.14
CA VAL A 149 1.02 17.03 20.84
C VAL A 149 0.18 16.96 22.10
N ARG A 150 0.74 17.44 23.21
CA ARG A 150 -0.01 17.63 24.45
C ARG A 150 -0.85 18.91 24.34
N SER A 151 -2.13 18.81 24.64
CA SER A 151 -2.97 19.99 24.86
C SER A 151 -2.66 20.56 26.24
N PRO A 152 -2.19 21.82 26.35
CA PRO A 152 -2.16 22.49 27.63
C PRO A 152 -3.63 22.75 28.03
N ARG A 153 -4.06 22.15 29.14
CA ARG A 153 -5.25 22.61 29.84
C ARG A 153 -4.92 23.85 30.66
#